data_AF-D3ATU4-F1
#
_entry.id   AF-D3ATU4-F1
#
_cell.length_a   1.000
_cell.length_b   1.000
_cell.length_c   1.000
_cell.angle_alpha   90.00
_cell.angle_beta   90.00
_cell.angle_gamma   90.00
#
_symmetry.space_group_name_H-M   'P 1'
#
loop_
_entity.id
_entity.type
_entity.pdbx_description
1 polymer ?
#
loop_
_entity_poly.entity_id
_entity_poly.type
_entity_poly.pdbx_seq_one_letter_code
_entity_poly.pdbx_strand_id
1 'polypeptide(L)' 'MLSENAKGWRKEVNLISWNGGIPKYDIRDWAPEHEKMGKGTTLSEEEIKKLKEILGEIL' A
#
# COMPACT_ATOMS: atom_id res chain seq x y z
N MET A 1 -1.93 -0.71 -8.32
CA MET A 1 -0.73 0.12 -8.60
C MET A 1 -1.12 1.59 -8.66
N LEU A 2 -0.36 2.47 -8.01
CA LEU A 2 -0.59 3.93 -7.93
C LEU A 2 0.36 4.74 -8.84
N SER A 3 1.62 4.34 -8.94
CA SER A 3 2.63 5.01 -9.77
C SER A 3 3.82 4.08 -10.05
N GLU A 4 4.56 4.32 -11.12
CA GLU A 4 5.83 3.66 -11.42
C GLU A 4 6.91 4.73 -11.69
N ASN A 5 8.13 4.51 -11.22
CA ASN A 5 9.25 5.41 -11.49
C ASN A 5 10.18 4.90 -12.60
N ALA A 6 11.13 5.72 -13.05
CA ALA A 6 12.06 5.37 -14.14
C ALA A 6 12.97 4.16 -13.84
N LYS A 7 13.08 3.72 -12.59
CA LYS A 7 13.81 2.51 -12.18
C LYS A 7 12.89 1.29 -12.04
N GLY A 8 11.64 1.40 -12.47
CA GLY A 8 10.62 0.35 -12.41
C GLY A 8 10.04 0.08 -11.02
N TRP A 9 10.37 0.89 -10.01
CA TRP A 9 9.75 0.74 -8.69
C TRP A 9 8.30 1.20 -8.75
N ARG A 10 7.41 0.39 -8.18
CA ARG A 10 5.96 0.61 -8.20
C ARG A 10 5.45 0.95 -6.81
N LYS A 11 4.76 2.08 -6.70
CA LYS A 11 3.94 2.37 -5.52
C LYS A 11 2.63 1.65 -5.66
N GLU A 12 2.26 0.85 -4.67
CA GLU A 12 1.09 -0.03 -4.76
C GLU A 12 0.22 0.06 -3.51
N VAL A 13 -1.02 -0.42 -3.63
CA VAL A 13 -1.90 -0.72 -2.50
C VAL A 13 -2.19 -2.21 -2.57
N ASN A 14 -1.76 -2.94 -1.54
CA ASN A 14 -1.86 -4.40 -1.48
C ASN A 14 -2.52 -4.83 -0.17
N LEU A 15 -3.06 -6.06 -0.14
CA LEU A 15 -3.49 -6.72 1.09
C LEU A 15 -2.42 -7.73 1.49
N ILE A 16 -1.73 -7.51 2.60
CA ILE A 16 -0.55 -8.30 3.00
C ILE A 16 -0.75 -8.91 4.38
N SER A 17 -0.51 -10.22 4.50
CA SER A 17 -0.34 -10.91 5.78
C SER A 17 1.13 -10.91 6.16
N TRP A 18 1.48 -10.12 7.17
CA TRP A 18 2.84 -10.08 7.70
C TRP A 18 3.05 -11.23 8.69
N ASN A 19 4.01 -12.12 8.39
CA ASN A 19 4.39 -13.25 9.25
C ASN A 19 3.20 -14.14 9.66
N GLY A 20 2.22 -14.34 8.77
CA GLY A 20 1.01 -15.13 9.05
C GLY A 20 -0.02 -14.44 9.96
N GLY A 21 0.17 -13.16 10.27
CA GLY A 21 -0.81 -12.35 10.99
C GLY A 21 -2.04 -12.00 10.15
N ILE A 22 -2.99 -11.31 10.77
CA ILE A 22 -4.21 -10.84 10.10
C ILE A 22 -3.81 -9.94 8.91
N PRO A 23 -4.30 -10.20 7.69
CA PRO A 23 -4.01 -9.37 6.52
C PRO A 23 -4.40 -7.91 6.76
N LYS A 24 -3.52 -6.99 6.36
CA LYS A 24 -3.73 -5.54 6.46
C LYS A 24 -3.50 -4.89 5.10
N TYR A 25 -4.12 -3.73 4.91
CA TYR A 25 -3.88 -2.92 3.73
C TYR A 25 -2.52 -2.27 3.84
N ASP A 26 -1.82 -2.17 2.73
CA ASP A 26 -0.45 -1.72 2.73
C ASP A 26 -0.15 -0.88 1.50
N ILE A 27 0.37 0.32 1.74
CA ILE A 27 0.70 1.30 0.71
C ILE A 27 2.20 1.54 0.75
N ARG A 28 2.94 0.99 -0.21
CA ARG A 28 4.40 1.13 -0.26
C ARG A 28 4.97 0.99 -1.67
N ASP A 29 6.24 1.34 -1.80
CA ASP A 29 7.01 1.08 -3.02
C ASP A 29 7.54 -0.36 -3.03
N TRP A 30 7.43 -1.04 -4.17
CA TRP A 30 7.99 -2.36 -4.43
C TRP A 30 8.97 -2.28 -5.61
N ALA A 31 10.04 -3.05 -5.53
CA ALA A 31 10.95 -3.25 -6.66
C ALA A 31 10.23 -4.02 -7.79
N PRO A 32 10.70 -3.92 -9.06
CA PRO A 32 10.00 -4.45 -10.22
C PRO A 32 9.57 -5.93 -10.09
N GLU A 33 10.38 -6.76 -9.45
CA GLU A 33 10.15 -8.21 -9.29
C GLU A 33 9.63 -8.55 -7.87
N HIS A 34 9.14 -7.56 -7.12
CA HIS A 34 8.66 -7.69 -5.73
C HIS A 34 9.71 -8.25 -4.73
N GLU A 35 10.99 -8.23 -5.08
CA GLU A 35 12.07 -8.79 -4.30
C GLU A 35 12.48 -7.91 -3.11
N LYS A 36 12.18 -6.61 -3.18
CA LYS A 36 12.44 -5.62 -2.13
C LYS A 36 11.26 -4.68 -1.98
N MET A 37 11.06 -4.25 -0.74
CA MET A 37 10.07 -3.23 -0.37
C MET A 37 10.78 -1.95 0.09
N GLY A 38 10.23 -0.80 -0.29
CA GLY A 38 10.66 0.52 0.12
C GLY A 38 9.91 1.02 1.35
N LYS A 39 9.95 2.34 1.55
CA LYS A 39 9.16 3.00 2.59
C LYS A 39 7.67 2.91 2.24
N GLY A 40 6.83 2.84 3.28
CA GLY A 40 5.39 2.85 3.13
C GLY A 40 4.70 2.76 4.49
N THR A 41 3.38 2.55 4.45
CA THR A 41 2.55 2.43 5.64
C THR A 41 1.60 1.26 5.53
N THR A 42 1.29 0.65 6.67
CA THR A 42 0.29 -0.41 6.79
C THR A 42 -0.91 0.15 7.53
N LEU A 43 -2.10 -0.08 7.00
CA LEU A 43 -3.37 0.39 7.49
C LEU A 43 -4.23 -0.82 7.87
N SER A 44 -4.83 -0.76 9.05
CA SER A 44 -5.95 -1.62 9.42
C SER A 44 -7.15 -1.39 8.50
N GLU A 45 -8.14 -2.30 8.60
CA GLU A 45 -9.39 -2.15 7.86
C GLU A 45 -10.17 -0.88 8.26
N GLU A 46 -10.10 -0.47 9.53
CA GLU A 46 -10.73 0.77 9.99
C GLU A 46 -10.03 2.01 9.43
N GLU A 47 -8.69 2.02 9.44
CA GLU A 47 -7.91 3.15 8.92
C GLU A 47 -8.11 3.34 7.41
N ILE A 48 -8.16 2.26 6.61
CA ILE A 48 -8.38 2.39 5.16
C ILE A 48 -9.81 2.86 4.84
N LYS A 49 -10.81 2.45 5.64
CA LYS A 49 -12.19 2.95 5.51
C LYS A 49 -12.25 4.43 5.79
N LYS A 50 -11.60 4.89 6.87
CA LYS A 50 -11.52 6.32 7.19
C LYS A 50 -10.78 7.11 6.11
N LEU A 51 -9.68 6.58 5.58
CA LEU A 51 -8.96 7.21 4.47
C LEU A 51 -9.87 7.34 3.23
N LYS A 52 -10.65 6.31 2.90
CA LYS A 52 -11.60 6.36 1.78
C LYS A 52 -12.66 7.46 1.97
N GLU A 53 -13.21 7.59 3.17
CA GLU A 53 -14.17 8.66 3.50
C GLU A 53 -13.54 10.04 3.29
N ILE A 54 -12.36 10.28 3.88
CA ILE A 54 -11.64 11.57 3.78
C ILE A 54 -11.34 11.91 2.31
N LEU A 55 -10.86 10.93 1.53
CA LEU A 55 -10.58 11.16 0.11
C LEU A 55 -11.85 11.50 -0.69
N GLY A 56 -13.00 10.90 -0.35
CA GLY A 56 -14.28 11.21 -0.98
C GLY A 56 -14.89 12.56 -0.57
N GLU A 57 -14.42 13.16 0.53
CA GLU A 57 -14.79 14.52 0.93
C GLU A 57 -13.91 15.58 0.24
N ILE A 58 -12.67 15.23 -0.12
CA ILE A 58 -11.67 16.17 -0.67
C ILE A 58 -11.64 16.17 -2.20
N LEU A 59 -12.01 15.05 -2.85
CA LEU A 59 -12.02 14.88 -4.31
C LEU A 59 -13.45 14.92 -4.88
#